data_AF-A0AAW4TS87-F1
#
_entry.id   AF-A0AAW4TS87-F1
#
_cell.length_a   1.000
_cell.length_b   1.000
_cell.length_c   1.000
_cell.angle_alpha   90.00
_cell.angle_beta   90.00
_cell.angle_gamma   90.00
#
_symmetry.space_group_name_H-M   'P 1'
#
loop_
_entity.id
_entity.type
_entity.pdbx_description
1 polymer ?
#
loop_
_entity_poly.entity_id
_entity_poly.type
_entity_poly.pdbx_seq_one_letter_code
_entity_poly.pdbx_strand_id
1 'polypeptide(L)'
;MRDAKEQGRKGICILSAEGRKREFLADPKFLSYKGFEVTDISDCGINLMALPFEENAELPKFKECAKHPAVDEDGFVLYYTDQCPFTCYWVPRVRQTAEEHNIPFKTIHITDKETAQRTPAPVTTYALFRDGKFLTQGIQSDKKFLALAGL
;
A
#
# COMPACT_ATOMS: atom_id res chain seq x y z
N MET A 1 -19.49 -1.44 -10.57
CA MET A 1 -20.40 -0.27 -10.51
C MET A 1 -21.80 -0.65 -10.07
N ARG A 2 -22.49 -1.57 -10.77
CA ARG A 2 -23.86 -1.99 -10.41
C ARG A 2 -24.01 -2.39 -8.93
N ASP A 3 -23.16 -3.31 -8.45
CA ASP A 3 -23.15 -3.74 -7.04
C ASP A 3 -22.98 -2.57 -6.05
N ALA A 4 -22.03 -1.67 -6.29
CA ALA A 4 -21.84 -0.48 -5.45
C ALA A 4 -23.08 0.44 -5.44
N LYS A 5 -23.77 0.58 -6.58
CA LYS A 5 -25.03 1.34 -6.66
C LYS A 5 -26.19 0.63 -5.94
N GLU A 6 -26.32 -0.68 -6.11
CA GLU A 6 -27.31 -1.53 -5.42
C GLU A 6 -27.14 -1.46 -3.90
N GLN A 7 -25.88 -1.33 -3.42
CA GLN A 7 -25.55 -1.13 -2.01
C GLN A 7 -25.67 0.33 -1.52
N GLY A 8 -26.17 1.26 -2.36
CA GLY A 8 -26.31 2.68 -1.98
C GLY A 8 -24.98 3.40 -1.72
N ARG A 9 -23.87 2.94 -2.31
CA ARG A 9 -22.57 3.63 -2.20
C ARG A 9 -22.56 4.89 -3.06
N LYS A 10 -21.83 5.91 -2.62
CA LYS A 10 -21.69 7.20 -3.33
C LYS A 10 -20.68 7.19 -4.49
N GLY A 11 -19.94 6.09 -4.65
CA GLY A 11 -18.90 5.96 -5.68
C GLY A 11 -18.02 4.74 -5.46
N ILE A 12 -16.97 4.63 -6.27
CA ILE A 12 -15.91 3.63 -6.14
C ILE A 12 -14.59 4.35 -5.89
N CYS A 13 -13.73 3.81 -5.05
CA CYS A 13 -12.36 4.29 -4.90
C CYS A 13 -11.35 3.16 -5.11
N ILE A 14 -10.15 3.53 -5.53
CA ILE A 14 -9.07 2.59 -5.83
C ILE A 14 -7.71 3.26 -5.66
N LEU A 15 -6.71 2.47 -5.27
CA LEU A 15 -5.33 2.92 -5.22
C LEU A 15 -4.65 2.72 -6.58
N SER A 16 -3.91 3.73 -6.99
CA SER A 16 -3.05 3.73 -8.17
C SER A 16 -1.70 4.37 -7.82
N ALA A 17 -0.91 4.68 -8.82
CA ALA A 17 0.38 5.31 -8.64
C ALA A 17 0.49 6.55 -9.53
N GLU A 18 1.21 7.55 -9.04
CA GLU A 18 1.46 8.77 -9.79
C GLU A 18 2.33 8.48 -11.04
N GLY A 19 1.94 9.08 -12.16
CA GLY A 19 2.69 9.07 -13.42
C GLY A 19 2.65 7.75 -14.21
N ARG A 20 2.92 6.61 -13.56
CA ARG A 20 2.94 5.29 -14.21
C ARG A 20 2.50 4.16 -13.29
N LYS A 21 2.05 3.07 -13.89
CA LYS A 21 1.73 1.82 -13.19
C LYS A 21 2.93 1.33 -12.36
N ARG A 22 2.66 0.94 -11.12
CA ARG A 22 3.60 0.24 -10.22
C ARG A 22 3.09 -1.17 -9.94
N GLU A 23 3.96 -2.03 -9.41
CA GLU A 23 3.61 -3.42 -9.08
C GLU A 23 2.34 -3.47 -8.22
N PHE A 24 1.42 -4.38 -8.60
CA PHE A 24 0.16 -4.66 -7.89
C PHE A 24 -0.81 -3.48 -7.71
N LEU A 25 -0.62 -2.37 -8.43
CA LEU A 25 -1.54 -1.24 -8.45
C LEU A 25 -2.21 -1.07 -9.81
N ALA A 26 -3.39 -0.45 -9.79
CA ALA A 26 -4.15 -0.15 -11.00
C ALA A 26 -3.40 0.87 -11.88
N ASP A 27 -3.56 0.74 -13.20
CA ASP A 27 -2.96 1.69 -14.15
C ASP A 27 -3.72 3.02 -14.13
N PRO A 28 -3.04 4.16 -13.83
CA PRO A 28 -3.70 5.46 -13.70
C PRO A 28 -4.31 5.96 -15.02
N LYS A 29 -3.71 5.63 -16.17
CA LYS A 29 -4.24 6.04 -17.49
C LYS A 29 -5.52 5.29 -17.81
N PHE A 30 -5.56 3.98 -17.51
CA PHE A 30 -6.77 3.19 -17.67
C PHE A 30 -7.90 3.70 -16.77
N LEU A 31 -7.60 4.01 -15.51
CA LEU A 31 -8.59 4.54 -14.57
C LEU A 31 -9.13 5.91 -15.04
N SER A 32 -8.25 6.81 -15.47
CA SER A 32 -8.65 8.12 -16.00
C SER A 32 -9.54 7.97 -17.24
N TYR A 33 -9.21 7.06 -18.16
CA TYR A 33 -10.05 6.73 -19.32
C TYR A 33 -11.44 6.20 -18.90
N LYS A 34 -11.54 5.53 -17.75
CA LYS A 34 -12.82 5.07 -17.17
C LYS A 34 -13.55 6.13 -16.34
N GLY A 35 -13.05 7.37 -16.33
CA GLY A 35 -13.67 8.50 -15.62
C GLY A 35 -13.32 8.59 -14.14
N PHE A 36 -12.33 7.84 -13.67
CA PHE A 36 -11.82 8.05 -12.31
C PHE A 36 -10.99 9.33 -12.25
N GLU A 37 -11.16 10.10 -11.18
CA GLU A 37 -10.39 11.30 -10.87
C GLU A 37 -9.44 11.03 -9.69
N VAL A 38 -8.30 11.72 -9.67
CA VAL A 38 -7.38 11.68 -8.51
C VAL A 38 -7.95 12.56 -7.41
N THR A 39 -8.16 11.98 -6.23
CA THR A 39 -8.76 12.69 -5.07
C THR A 39 -7.75 13.02 -3.99
N ASP A 40 -6.66 12.26 -3.89
CA ASP A 40 -5.54 12.54 -2.98
C ASP A 40 -4.26 11.83 -3.44
N ILE A 41 -3.11 12.36 -3.03
CA ILE A 41 -1.79 11.84 -3.35
C ILE A 41 -0.97 11.78 -2.07
N SER A 42 -0.35 10.63 -1.82
CA SER A 42 0.62 10.45 -0.72
C SER A 42 2.03 10.81 -1.16
N ASP A 43 2.89 11.14 -0.19
CA ASP A 43 4.29 11.53 -0.44
C ASP A 43 5.12 10.41 -1.10
N CYS A 44 4.70 9.15 -0.97
CA CYS A 44 5.34 8.03 -1.65
C CYS A 44 4.85 7.81 -3.10
N GLY A 45 4.01 8.70 -3.63
CA GLY A 45 3.51 8.69 -5.01
C GLY A 45 2.44 7.62 -5.26
N ILE A 46 1.69 7.24 -4.23
CA ILE A 46 0.46 6.44 -4.34
C ILE A 46 -0.73 7.41 -4.40
N ASN A 47 -1.58 7.24 -5.42
CA ASN A 47 -2.74 8.09 -5.64
C ASN A 47 -4.00 7.34 -5.22
N LEU A 48 -4.88 8.05 -4.52
CA LEU A 48 -6.26 7.64 -4.33
C LEU A 48 -7.07 8.20 -5.49
N MET A 49 -7.77 7.32 -6.21
CA MET A 49 -8.65 7.71 -7.30
C MET A 49 -10.09 7.32 -6.97
N ALA A 50 -11.05 8.15 -7.36
CA ALA A 50 -12.46 7.90 -7.16
C ALA A 50 -13.27 8.03 -8.46
N LEU A 51 -14.36 7.29 -8.54
CA LEU A 51 -15.41 7.45 -9.52
C LEU A 51 -16.71 7.74 -8.72
N PRO A 52 -17.03 9.02 -8.47
CA PRO A 52 -18.26 9.38 -7.79
C PRO A 52 -19.48 9.05 -8.66
N PHE A 53 -20.61 8.73 -8.02
CA PHE A 53 -21.89 8.50 -8.71
C PHE A 53 -22.82 9.72 -8.68
N GLU A 54 -22.50 10.70 -7.85
CA GLU A 54 -23.26 11.93 -7.63
C GLU A 54 -22.32 13.13 -7.76
N GLU A 55 -22.83 14.25 -8.27
CA GLU A 55 -22.04 15.44 -8.64
C GLU A 55 -21.37 16.13 -7.44
N ASN A 56 -21.87 15.93 -6.23
CA ASN A 56 -21.35 16.55 -4.99
C ASN A 56 -21.00 15.50 -3.91
N ALA A 57 -20.62 14.30 -4.33
CA ALA A 57 -20.18 13.28 -3.37
C ALA A 57 -18.90 13.73 -2.66
N GLU A 58 -18.84 13.51 -1.34
CA GLU A 58 -17.61 13.71 -0.58
C GLU A 58 -16.53 12.74 -1.10
N LEU A 59 -15.39 13.30 -1.52
CA LEU A 59 -14.30 12.54 -2.10
C LEU A 59 -13.40 11.93 -1.02
N PRO A 60 -12.96 10.68 -1.19
CA PRO A 60 -12.12 10.02 -0.21
C PRO A 60 -10.72 10.63 -0.23
N LYS A 61 -10.10 10.67 0.96
CA LYS A 61 -8.74 11.18 1.18
C LYS A 61 -7.97 10.25 2.10
N PHE A 62 -6.65 10.32 2.02
CA PHE A 62 -5.80 9.60 2.97
C PHE A 62 -5.91 10.22 4.36
N LYS A 63 -5.71 9.39 5.39
CA LYS A 63 -5.37 9.88 6.72
C LYS A 63 -3.93 10.41 6.69
N GLU A 64 -3.61 11.38 7.54
CA GLU A 64 -2.27 11.98 7.62
C GLU A 64 -1.14 10.94 7.72
N CYS A 65 -1.32 9.89 8.53
CA CYS A 65 -0.33 8.82 8.67
C CYS A 65 -0.07 8.04 7.37
N ALA A 66 -1.08 7.86 6.54
CA ALA A 66 -0.97 7.17 5.26
C ALA A 66 -0.55 8.12 4.13
N LYS A 67 -0.86 9.42 4.26
CA LYS A 67 -0.48 10.45 3.32
C LYS A 67 1.00 10.78 3.39
N HIS A 68 1.57 10.71 4.59
CA HIS A 68 2.99 10.95 4.87
C HIS A 68 3.63 9.68 5.46
N PRO A 69 3.91 8.65 4.65
CA PRO A 69 4.44 7.38 5.15
C PRO A 69 5.80 7.52 5.84
N ALA A 70 5.80 7.31 7.15
CA ALA A 70 7.00 7.30 7.97
C ALA A 70 6.80 6.42 9.21
N VAL A 71 7.89 5.84 9.70
CA VAL A 71 7.92 5.03 10.94
C VAL A 71 9.06 5.52 11.82
N ASP A 72 8.99 5.26 13.13
CA ASP A 72 10.02 5.69 14.09
C ASP A 72 10.82 4.46 14.54
N GLU A 73 11.39 3.78 13.54
CA GLU A 73 12.12 2.53 13.71
C GLU A 73 13.31 2.46 12.74
N ASP A 74 14.45 2.05 13.30
CA ASP A 74 15.66 1.73 12.54
C ASP A 74 15.57 0.34 11.90
N GLY A 75 16.34 0.14 10.83
CA GLY A 75 16.34 -1.12 10.09
C GLY A 75 15.06 -1.30 9.27
N PHE A 76 14.76 -2.54 8.90
CA PHE A 76 13.61 -2.84 8.05
C PHE A 76 12.35 -3.12 8.87
N VAL A 77 11.24 -2.49 8.48
CA VAL A 77 9.91 -2.75 9.07
C VAL A 77 8.92 -3.07 7.95
N LEU A 78 8.25 -4.21 8.05
CA LEU A 78 7.27 -4.67 7.09
C LEU A 78 5.88 -4.74 7.71
N TYR A 79 4.96 -3.91 7.24
CA TYR A 79 3.53 -4.04 7.51
C TYR A 79 2.87 -4.88 6.42
N TYR A 80 1.99 -5.81 6.79
CA TYR A 80 1.28 -6.64 5.82
C TYR A 80 -0.09 -7.11 6.32
N THR A 81 -0.94 -7.51 5.38
CA THR A 81 -2.24 -8.14 5.63
C THR A 81 -2.36 -9.45 4.85
N ASP A 82 -3.42 -10.21 5.12
CA ASP A 82 -3.76 -11.44 4.38
C ASP A 82 -4.60 -11.16 3.11
N GLN A 83 -4.67 -9.91 2.65
CA GLN A 83 -5.41 -9.54 1.43
C GLN A 83 -4.83 -10.22 0.18
N CYS A 84 -3.54 -10.57 0.21
CA CYS A 84 -2.85 -11.21 -0.90
C CYS A 84 -2.24 -12.54 -0.44
N PRO A 85 -2.56 -13.69 -1.07
CA PRO A 85 -2.06 -14.99 -0.64
C PRO A 85 -0.53 -15.12 -0.76
N PHE A 86 0.13 -14.23 -1.50
CA PHE A 86 1.58 -14.20 -1.59
C PHE A 86 2.26 -13.75 -0.29
N THR A 87 1.58 -13.02 0.60
CA THR A 87 2.17 -12.56 1.86
C THR A 87 2.46 -13.74 2.80
N CYS A 88 1.60 -14.76 2.84
CA CYS A 88 1.83 -15.94 3.68
C CYS A 88 3.09 -16.72 3.29
N TYR A 89 3.50 -16.66 2.03
CA TYR A 89 4.71 -17.32 1.54
C TYR A 89 5.94 -16.43 1.67
N TRP A 90 5.87 -15.18 1.19
CA TRP A 90 7.06 -14.33 1.08
C TRP A 90 7.46 -13.66 2.39
N VAL A 91 6.51 -13.33 3.27
CA VAL A 91 6.85 -12.68 4.55
C VAL A 91 7.74 -13.58 5.43
N PRO A 92 7.39 -14.86 5.68
CA PRO A 92 8.28 -15.76 6.43
C PRO A 92 9.63 -15.96 5.76
N ARG A 93 9.67 -16.08 4.42
CA ARG A 93 10.92 -16.28 3.68
C ARG A 93 11.85 -15.07 3.74
N VAL A 94 11.32 -13.86 3.61
CA VAL A 94 12.10 -12.62 3.76
C VAL A 94 12.60 -12.47 5.20
N ARG A 95 11.77 -12.79 6.20
CA ARG A 95 12.19 -12.79 7.61
C ARG A 95 13.36 -13.75 7.85
N GLN A 96 13.27 -14.99 7.36
CA GLN A 96 14.36 -15.96 7.45
C GLN A 96 15.62 -15.47 6.74
N THR A 97 15.48 -14.89 5.54
CA THR A 97 16.62 -14.33 4.79
C THR A 97 17.29 -13.20 5.59
N ALA A 98 16.51 -12.34 6.24
CA ALA A 98 17.05 -11.29 7.10
C ALA A 98 17.81 -11.85 8.30
N GLU A 99 17.28 -12.90 8.94
CA GLU A 99 17.95 -13.62 10.04
C GLU A 99 19.29 -14.23 9.59
N GLU A 100 19.31 -14.94 8.45
CA GLU A 100 20.52 -15.57 7.89
C GLU A 100 21.63 -14.56 7.57
N HIS A 101 21.25 -13.34 7.19
CA HIS A 101 22.18 -12.25 6.84
C HIS A 101 22.42 -11.25 7.98
N ASN A 102 21.91 -11.50 9.20
CA ASN A 102 22.00 -10.59 10.35
C ASN A 102 21.45 -9.17 10.08
N ILE A 103 20.38 -9.06 9.29
CA ILE A 103 19.72 -7.81 8.95
C ILE A 103 18.59 -7.54 9.97
N PRO A 104 18.57 -6.41 10.68
CA PRO A 104 17.46 -6.03 11.54
C PRO A 104 16.15 -5.93 10.73
N PHE A 105 15.19 -6.80 11.02
CA PHE A 105 13.94 -6.91 10.29
C PHE A 105 12.77 -7.21 11.23
N LYS A 106 11.75 -6.35 11.20
CA LYS A 106 10.52 -6.47 12.00
C LYS A 106 9.33 -6.64 11.07
N THR A 107 8.41 -7.53 11.42
CA THR A 107 7.13 -7.70 10.71
C THR A 107 5.97 -7.31 11.61
N ILE A 108 4.99 -6.60 11.06
CA ILE A 108 3.75 -6.20 11.72
C ILE A 108 2.58 -6.72 10.89
N HIS A 109 1.92 -7.75 11.41
CA HIS A 109 0.74 -8.34 10.79
C HIS A 109 -0.50 -7.58 11.20
N ILE A 110 -1.20 -7.02 10.22
CA ILE A 110 -2.43 -6.26 10.40
C ILE A 110 -3.60 -7.22 10.20
N THR A 111 -4.36 -7.45 11.26
CA THR A 111 -5.50 -8.39 11.28
C THR A 111 -6.85 -7.73 11.54
N ASP A 112 -6.85 -6.43 11.88
CA ASP A 112 -8.05 -5.68 12.20
C ASP A 112 -8.10 -4.31 11.49
N LYS A 113 -9.31 -3.76 11.43
CA LYS A 113 -9.61 -2.50 10.75
C LYS A 113 -8.94 -1.29 11.41
N GLU A 114 -8.87 -1.25 12.73
CA GLU A 114 -8.34 -0.09 13.47
C GLU A 114 -6.83 0.05 13.21
N THR A 115 -6.10 -1.06 13.29
CA THR A 115 -4.68 -1.13 12.94
C THR A 115 -4.46 -0.81 11.47
N ALA A 116 -5.27 -1.36 10.55
CA ALA A 116 -5.17 -1.03 9.13
C ALA A 116 -5.34 0.47 8.87
N GLN A 117 -6.29 1.13 9.55
CA GLN A 117 -6.51 2.56 9.41
C GLN A 117 -5.46 3.45 10.08
N ARG A 118 -4.65 2.92 11.00
CA ARG A 118 -3.54 3.63 11.65
C ARG A 118 -2.19 3.35 11.02
N THR A 119 -2.12 2.37 10.12
CA THR A 119 -0.89 1.99 9.43
C THR A 119 -0.34 3.19 8.67
N PRO A 120 0.97 3.49 8.77
CA PRO A 120 1.57 4.65 8.14
C PRO A 120 1.86 4.42 6.65
N ALA A 121 0.94 3.78 5.93
CA ALA A 121 1.08 3.47 4.52
C ALA A 121 -0.28 3.50 3.82
N PRO A 122 -0.36 4.01 2.59
CA PRO A 122 -1.59 4.02 1.81
C PRO A 122 -1.98 2.62 1.33
N VAL A 123 -1.01 1.72 1.15
CA VAL A 123 -1.21 0.32 0.75
C VAL A 123 -0.88 -0.58 1.94
N THR A 124 -1.88 -1.27 2.48
CA THR A 124 -1.72 -2.13 3.67
C THR A 124 -1.52 -3.61 3.33
N THR A 125 -1.56 -4.00 2.04
CA THR A 125 -1.26 -5.37 1.61
C THR A 125 0.17 -5.77 1.99
N TYR A 126 1.11 -4.88 1.68
CA TYR A 126 2.53 -5.04 1.91
C TYR A 126 3.14 -3.63 1.85
N ALA A 127 3.81 -3.20 2.92
CA ALA A 127 4.49 -1.91 2.96
C ALA A 127 5.81 -2.07 3.73
N LEU A 128 6.91 -1.96 2.99
CA LEU A 128 8.26 -2.11 3.52
C LEU A 128 8.88 -0.73 3.74
N PHE A 129 9.46 -0.55 4.91
CA PHE A 129 10.20 0.62 5.34
C PHE A 129 11.64 0.24 5.63
N ARG A 130 12.53 1.23 5.55
CA ARG A 130 13.91 1.16 6.03
C ARG A 130 14.29 2.49 6.67
N ASP A 131 14.79 2.45 7.90
CA ASP A 131 15.31 3.61 8.62
C ASP A 131 14.31 4.78 8.61
N GLY A 132 13.08 4.48 9.02
CA GLY A 132 11.95 5.41 9.06
C GLY A 132 11.28 5.75 7.73
N LYS A 133 11.85 5.36 6.58
CA LYS A 133 11.36 5.77 5.25
C LYS A 133 10.67 4.65 4.50
N PHE A 134 9.56 4.99 3.84
CA PHE A 134 8.89 4.06 2.93
C PHE A 134 9.79 3.68 1.76
N LEU A 135 9.93 2.38 1.50
CA LEU A 135 10.68 1.87 0.36
C LEU A 135 9.75 1.42 -0.77
N THR A 136 8.79 0.55 -0.47
CA THR A 136 7.98 -0.08 -1.49
C THR A 136 6.75 -0.77 -0.93
N GLN A 137 5.69 -0.79 -1.73
CA GLN A 137 4.50 -1.62 -1.54
C GLN A 137 4.56 -2.95 -2.33
N GLY A 138 5.63 -3.16 -3.10
CA GLY A 138 5.82 -4.38 -3.88
C GLY A 138 6.23 -5.54 -2.99
N ILE A 139 5.64 -6.70 -3.21
CA ILE A 139 6.00 -7.94 -2.50
C ILE A 139 7.46 -8.28 -2.83
N GLN A 140 8.26 -8.49 -1.78
CA GLN A 140 9.67 -8.83 -1.92
C GLN A 140 9.87 -10.34 -1.97
N SER A 141 10.71 -10.79 -2.91
CA SER A 141 11.40 -12.07 -2.77
C SER A 141 12.67 -11.89 -1.94
N ASP A 142 13.29 -12.99 -1.53
CA ASP A 142 14.64 -13.03 -0.95
C ASP A 142 15.65 -12.16 -1.73
N LYS A 143 15.77 -12.40 -3.05
CA LYS A 143 16.68 -11.65 -3.92
C LYS A 143 16.35 -10.15 -3.98
N LYS A 144 15.08 -9.77 -4.09
CA LYS A 144 14.68 -8.35 -4.15
C LYS A 144 14.97 -7.66 -2.81
N PHE A 145 14.69 -8.34 -1.70
CA PHE A 145 14.96 -7.84 -0.35
C PHE A 145 16.47 -7.63 -0.11
N LEU A 146 17.31 -8.61 -0.45
CA LEU A 146 18.77 -8.48 -0.31
C LEU A 146 19.32 -7.30 -1.11
N ALA A 147 18.84 -7.10 -2.34
CA ALA A 147 19.21 -5.94 -3.13
C ALA A 147 18.84 -4.60 -2.46
N LEU A 148 17.71 -4.52 -1.75
CA LEU A 148 17.35 -3.35 -0.95
C LEU A 148 18.21 -3.19 0.31
N ALA A 149 18.73 -4.29 0.86
CA ALA A 149 19.68 -4.28 1.97
C ALA A 149 21.11 -3.91 1.53
N GLY A 150 21.40 -3.94 0.22
CA GLY A 150 22.71 -3.65 -0.34
C GLY A 150 23.62 -4.89 -0.46
N LEU A 151 23.01 -6.07 -0.56
CA LEU A 151 23.67 -7.38 -0.72
C LEU A 151 23.37 -8.01 -2.08
#